data_AF-A0AAN5CCX3-F1
#
_entry.id   AF-A0AAN5CCX3-F1
#
_cell.length_a   1.000
_cell.length_b   1.000
_cell.length_c   1.000
_cell.angle_alpha   90.00
_cell.angle_beta   90.00
_cell.angle_gamma   90.00
#
_symmetry.space_group_name_H-M   'P 1'
#
loop_
_entity.id
_entity.type
_entity.pdbx_description
1 polymer ?
#
loop_
_entity_poly.entity_id
_entity_poly.type
_entity_poly.pdbx_seq_one_letter_code
_entity_poly.pdbx_strand_id
1 'polypeptide(L)'
;ISAPSEEDIIREEMKEREKRTCGLDRAQKHKFETKMKLLMASYKGDAGTISQVASSLVQKDPSLEDRIKPALQAVLGDLEKQLYKKVDDWLDFGI
;
A
#
# COMPACT_ATOMS: atom_id res chain seq x y z
N ILE A 1 -24.61 -18.18 3.61
CA ILE A 1 -23.34 -17.59 4.12
C ILE A 1 -23.02 -16.44 3.16
N SER A 2 -23.06 -15.19 3.61
CA SER A 2 -22.66 -14.06 2.75
C SER A 2 -21.17 -14.12 2.46
N ALA A 3 -20.76 -13.71 1.27
CA ALA A 3 -19.35 -13.51 0.96
C ALA A 3 -18.75 -12.45 1.91
N PRO A 4 -17.49 -12.61 2.34
CA PRO A 4 -16.81 -11.62 3.16
C PRO A 4 -16.68 -10.29 2.40
N SER A 5 -16.77 -9.17 3.13
CA SER A 5 -16.55 -7.85 2.55
C SER A 5 -15.08 -7.62 2.23
N GLU A 6 -14.77 -6.62 1.39
CA GLU A 6 -13.37 -6.24 1.12
C GLU A 6 -12.63 -5.82 2.40
N GLU A 7 -13.33 -5.17 3.33
CA GLU A 7 -12.78 -4.82 4.65
C GLU A 7 -12.44 -6.04 5.50
N ASP A 8 -13.26 -7.10 5.45
CA ASP A 8 -13.00 -8.35 6.16
C ASP A 8 -11.76 -9.04 5.58
N ILE A 9 -11.61 -9.04 4.25
CA ILE A 9 -10.44 -9.61 3.56
C ILE A 9 -9.18 -8.87 3.98
N ILE A 10 -9.17 -7.53 3.89
CA ILE A 10 -8.03 -6.69 4.27
C ILE A 10 -7.64 -6.95 5.73
N ARG A 11 -8.62 -7.03 6.64
CA ARG A 11 -8.38 -7.29 8.06
C ARG A 11 -7.70 -8.63 8.30
N GLU A 12 -8.15 -9.70 7.64
CA GLU A 12 -7.55 -11.02 7.78
C GLU A 12 -6.14 -11.07 7.18
N GLU A 13 -5.91 -10.43 6.04
CA GLU A 13 -4.55 -10.31 5.48
C GLU A 13 -3.59 -9.59 6.43
N MET A 14 -4.06 -8.53 7.11
CA MET A 14 -3.24 -7.81 8.10
C MET A 14 -2.88 -8.69 9.30
N LYS A 15 -3.83 -9.48 9.81
CA LYS A 15 -3.56 -10.44 10.89
C LYS A 15 -2.53 -11.49 10.47
N GLU A 16 -2.62 -12.02 9.25
CA GLU A 16 -1.67 -13.03 8.78
C GLU A 16 -0.28 -12.43 8.55
N ARG A 17 -0.18 -11.18 8.08
CA ARG A 17 1.10 -10.45 8.04
C ARG A 17 1.69 -10.29 9.43
N GLU A 18 0.90 -9.83 10.40
CA GLU A 18 1.34 -9.65 11.78
C GLU A 18 1.89 -10.96 12.36
N LYS A 19 1.14 -12.05 12.21
CA LYS A 19 1.55 -13.39 12.63
C LYS A 19 2.87 -13.82 12.00
N ARG A 20 3.04 -13.67 10.68
CA ARG A 20 4.30 -13.99 9.98
C ARG A 20 5.45 -13.13 10.50
N THR A 21 5.23 -11.84 10.71
CA THR A 21 6.27 -10.93 11.23
C THR A 21 6.67 -11.24 12.68
N CYS A 22 5.74 -11.71 13.52
CA CYS A 22 6.04 -12.15 14.89
C CYS A 22 6.87 -13.44 14.94
N GLY A 23 6.81 -14.26 13.90
CA GLY A 23 7.58 -15.52 13.78
C GLY A 23 9.04 -15.34 13.36
N LEU A 24 9.45 -14.12 12.98
CA LEU A 24 10.80 -13.85 12.49
C LEU A 24 11.84 -13.89 13.62
N ASP A 25 13.01 -14.47 13.35
CA ASP A 25 14.16 -14.34 14.22
C ASP A 25 14.73 -12.91 14.21
N ARG A 26 15.73 -12.63 15.07
CA ARG A 26 16.33 -11.29 15.19
C ARG A 26 16.94 -10.78 13.87
N ALA A 27 17.66 -11.63 13.14
CA ALA A 27 18.33 -11.22 11.90
C ALA A 27 17.31 -10.98 10.79
N GLN A 28 16.32 -11.86 10.66
CA GLN A 28 15.21 -11.75 9.73
C GLN A 28 14.38 -10.49 10.01
N LYS A 29 14.07 -10.22 11.28
CA LYS A 29 13.36 -9.01 11.70
C LYS A 29 14.10 -7.72 11.32
N HIS A 30 15.42 -7.69 11.49
CA HIS A 30 16.22 -6.52 11.08
C HIS A 30 16.19 -6.28 9.56
N LYS A 31 16.28 -7.36 8.76
CA LYS A 31 16.14 -7.28 7.31
C LYS A 31 14.73 -6.80 6.91
N PHE A 32 13.70 -7.33 7.57
CA PHE A 32 12.31 -6.96 7.36
C PHE A 32 12.08 -5.47 7.61
N GLU A 33 12.52 -4.96 8.77
CA GLU A 33 12.39 -3.54 9.12
C GLU A 33 13.10 -2.63 8.10
N THR A 34 14.27 -3.05 7.61
CA THR A 34 15.01 -2.32 6.57
C THR A 34 14.23 -2.32 5.26
N LYS A 35 13.72 -3.48 4.83
CA LYS A 35 12.91 -3.60 3.61
C LYS A 35 11.62 -2.78 3.71
N MET A 36 10.93 -2.83 4.84
CA MET A 36 9.71 -2.05 5.10
C MET A 36 9.98 -0.56 4.99
N LYS A 37 11.07 -0.04 5.56
CA LYS A 37 11.45 1.37 5.42
C LYS A 37 11.62 1.77 3.95
N LEU A 38 12.28 0.94 3.15
CA LEU A 38 12.47 1.21 1.71
C LEU A 38 11.15 1.19 0.93
N LEU A 39 10.31 0.18 1.17
CA LEU A 39 9.01 0.06 0.53
C LEU A 39 8.08 1.24 0.89
N MET A 40 8.04 1.62 2.16
CA MET A 40 7.27 2.78 2.63
C MET A 40 7.78 4.10 2.05
N ALA A 41 9.10 4.26 1.92
CA ALA A 41 9.69 5.45 1.30
C ALA A 41 9.29 5.55 -0.19
N SER A 42 9.35 4.44 -0.94
CA SER A 42 8.88 4.37 -2.32
C SER A 42 7.40 4.73 -2.43
N TYR A 43 6.54 4.07 -1.63
CA TYR A 43 5.10 4.33 -1.62
C TYR A 43 4.79 5.81 -1.36
N LYS A 44 5.43 6.43 -0.36
CA LYS A 44 5.24 7.86 -0.05
C LYS A 44 5.68 8.76 -1.21
N GLY A 45 6.78 8.43 -1.88
CA GLY A 45 7.26 9.15 -3.05
C GLY A 45 6.27 9.08 -4.21
N ASP A 46 5.80 7.89 -4.55
CA ASP A 46 4.86 7.66 -5.64
C ASP A 46 3.50 8.32 -5.35
N ALA A 47 2.92 8.06 -4.18
CA ALA A 47 1.66 8.64 -3.74
C ALA A 47 1.71 10.17 -3.69
N GLY A 48 2.82 10.73 -3.18
CA GLY A 48 3.04 12.18 -3.14
C GLY A 48 3.13 12.80 -4.53
N THR A 49 3.88 12.17 -5.43
CA THR A 49 4.05 12.64 -6.82
C THR A 49 2.70 12.65 -7.56
N ILE A 50 1.93 11.56 -7.46
CA ILE A 50 0.62 11.44 -8.11
C ILE A 50 -0.36 12.45 -7.53
N SER A 51 -0.39 12.60 -6.20
CA SER A 51 -1.26 13.59 -5.55
C SER A 51 -0.93 15.01 -6.00
N GLN A 52 0.36 15.35 -6.08
CA GLN A 52 0.81 16.67 -6.52
C GLN A 52 0.41 16.95 -7.98
N VAL A 53 0.55 15.96 -8.87
CA VAL A 53 0.13 16.08 -10.28
C VAL A 53 -1.38 16.24 -10.37
N ALA A 54 -2.16 15.44 -9.65
CA ALA A 54 -3.62 15.53 -9.60
C ALA A 54 -4.08 16.92 -9.12
N SER A 55 -3.50 17.44 -8.03
CA SER A 55 -3.77 18.79 -7.54
C SER A 55 -3.42 19.85 -8.59
N SER A 56 -2.29 19.71 -9.28
CA SER A 56 -1.87 20.66 -10.31
C SER A 56 -2.81 20.66 -11.53
N LEU A 57 -3.38 19.51 -11.89
CA LEU A 57 -4.36 19.39 -12.96
C LEU A 57 -5.69 20.07 -12.58
N VAL A 58 -6.20 19.81 -11.37
CA VAL A 58 -7.43 20.44 -10.87
C VAL A 58 -7.28 21.95 -10.72
N GLN A 59 -6.10 22.44 -10.30
CA GLN A 59 -5.83 23.87 -10.23
C GLN A 59 -5.87 24.54 -11.61
N LYS A 60 -5.42 23.85 -12.66
CA LYS A 60 -5.43 24.38 -14.03
C LYS A 60 -6.81 24.30 -14.67
N ASP A 61 -7.56 23.25 -14.38
CA ASP A 61 -8.93 23.07 -14.85
C ASP A 61 -9.79 22.45 -13.74
N PRO A 62 -10.51 23.29 -12.96
CA PRO A 62 -11.37 22.83 -11.87
C PRO A 62 -12.51 21.91 -12.32
N SER A 63 -12.90 21.95 -13.61
CA SER A 63 -13.96 21.08 -14.14
C SER A 63 -13.57 19.60 -14.20
N LEU A 64 -12.30 19.29 -13.93
CA LEU A 64 -11.77 17.94 -13.86
C LEU A 64 -11.89 17.32 -12.46
N GLU A 65 -12.21 18.08 -11.41
CA GLU A 65 -12.15 17.62 -10.02
C GLU A 65 -13.00 16.35 -9.79
N ASP A 66 -14.24 16.35 -10.26
CA ASP A 66 -15.18 15.22 -10.11
C ASP A 66 -14.68 13.93 -10.76
N ARG A 67 -13.82 14.04 -11.78
CA ARG A 67 -13.22 12.90 -12.50
C ARG A 67 -11.87 12.49 -11.91
N ILE A 68 -11.05 13.47 -11.52
CA ILE A 68 -9.70 13.24 -10.99
C ILE A 68 -9.77 12.67 -9.58
N LYS A 69 -10.67 13.14 -8.73
CA LYS A 69 -10.76 12.69 -7.33
C LYS A 69 -11.00 11.18 -7.18
N PRO A 70 -12.01 10.56 -7.82
CA PRO A 70 -12.18 9.11 -7.73
C PRO A 70 -11.03 8.34 -8.39
N ALA A 71 -10.47 8.84 -9.50
CA ALA A 71 -9.32 8.22 -10.15
C ALA A 71 -8.07 8.23 -9.24
N LEU A 72 -7.82 9.34 -8.54
CA LEU A 72 -6.75 9.45 -7.56
C LEU A 72 -6.94 8.46 -6.40
N GLN A 73 -8.16 8.35 -5.87
CA GLN A 73 -8.46 7.38 -4.81
C GLN A 73 -8.21 5.93 -5.27
N ALA A 74 -8.64 5.57 -6.48
CA ALA A 74 -8.41 4.25 -7.03
C ALA A 74 -6.90 3.95 -7.18
N VAL A 75 -6.14 4.89 -7.74
CA VAL A 75 -4.69 4.75 -7.93
C VAL A 75 -3.94 4.63 -6.61
N LEU A 76 -4.31 5.42 -5.59
CA LEU A 76 -3.70 5.33 -4.26
C LEU A 76 -4.02 3.99 -3.59
N GLY A 77 -5.26 3.50 -3.74
CA GLY A 77 -5.65 2.17 -3.27
C GLY A 77 -4.86 1.05 -3.94
N ASP A 78 -4.66 1.13 -5.26
CA ASP A 78 -3.86 0.16 -6.01
C ASP A 78 -2.37 0.21 -5.60
N LEU A 79 -1.83 1.40 -5.33
CA LEU A 79 -0.48 1.55 -4.80
C LEU A 79 -0.32 0.91 -3.42
N GLU A 80 -1.31 1.08 -2.55
CA GLU A 80 -1.33 0.46 -1.23
C GLU A 80 -1.41 -1.08 -1.34
N LYS A 81 -2.28 -1.60 -2.21
CA LYS A 81 -2.35 -3.04 -2.52
C LYS A 81 -1.01 -3.58 -3.03
N GLN A 82 -0.34 -2.86 -3.92
CA GLN A 82 0.99 -3.23 -4.42
C GLN A 82 2.07 -3.18 -3.34
N LEU A 83 2.01 -2.21 -2.43
CA LEU A 83 2.92 -2.14 -1.28
C LEU A 83 2.79 -3.41 -0.45
N TYR A 84 1.58 -3.77 -0.01
CA TYR A 84 1.38 -4.95 0.81
C TYR A 84 1.72 -6.25 0.08
N LYS A 85 1.42 -6.34 -1.22
CA LYS A 85 1.88 -7.47 -2.03
C LYS A 85 3.41 -7.61 -1.99
N LYS A 86 4.17 -6.52 -2.11
CA LYS A 86 5.64 -6.56 -2.02
C LYS A 86 6.13 -6.96 -0.62
N VAL A 87 5.36 -6.63 0.43
CA VAL A 87 5.64 -7.08 1.80
C VAL A 87 5.42 -8.59 1.91
N ASP A 88 4.28 -9.07 1.42
CA ASP A 88 3.93 -10.49 1.41
C ASP A 88 4.95 -11.32 0.62
N ASP A 89 5.29 -10.88 -0.60
CA ASP A 89 6.29 -11.53 -1.44
C ASP A 89 7.67 -11.59 -0.74
N TRP A 90 8.02 -10.56 0.03
CA TRP A 90 9.28 -10.57 0.79
C TRP A 90 9.21 -11.53 1.98
N LEU A 91 8.07 -11.61 2.67
CA LEU A 91 7.87 -12.56 3.77
C LEU A 91 7.86 -14.01 3.28
N ASP A 92 7.44 -14.27 2.05
CA ASP A 92 7.36 -15.63 1.53
C ASP A 92 8.69 -16.11 0.90
N PHE A 93 9.46 -15.20 0.29
CA PHE A 93 10.64 -15.58 -0.52
C PHE A 93 11.92 -14.81 -0.20
N GLY A 94 11.85 -13.77 0.61
CA GLY A 94 12.96 -12.84 0.88
C GLY A 94 13.64 -13.00 2.23
N ILE A 95 13.22 -13.98 3.03
CA ILE A 95 13.69 -14.26 4.39
C ILE A 95 14.89 -15.22 4.37
#